data_AF-A0A1P9WSE8-F1
#
_entry.id   AF-A0A1P9WSE8-F1
#
_cell.length_a   1.000
_cell.length_b   1.000
_cell.length_c   1.000
_cell.angle_alpha   90.00
_cell.angle_beta   90.00
_cell.angle_gamma   90.00
#
_symmetry.space_group_name_H-M   'P 1'
#
loop_
_entity.id
_entity.type
_entity.pdbx_description
1 polymer ?
#
loop_
_entity_poly.entity_id
_entity_poly.type
_entity_poly.pdbx_seq_one_letter_code
_entity_poly.pdbx_strand_id
1 'polypeptide(L)'
;MRYFSLFIGFLLITTAQAQDRKNPIQNVRIRVIDSSKIEIRYDLLTTRPGDSVYFDIKSRRRGSTIKPAAEFVTGHWGTNIDAGSDRRILWDAQANGITLNEEIRVNVLLRAGALTPPLADKPPRKPTAIAAGPVQQSPAPTATESRTATPSPKAEKPVAEATPAATPPQRAVNEAPRETKQADKPIAETPVSRSASAPATPNVETNPALVQPDTTLAQKRRYTGPAWALLSAVAPGIGNIFVQTPKPRIGLRPVLAISCYGLVAYGLLERQKAQTDYALYQQQRNAAVAEPFYQQANAHHHRYFLATRGAMLIAATDVVLTFIRGMANQREQQAAQRARTLTWRPGIQAGQPTAVISLSF
;
A
#
# COMPACT_ATOMS: atom_id res chain seq x y z
N MET A 1 5.79 -27.06 9.39
CA MET A 1 6.57 -25.81 9.53
C MET A 1 7.12 -25.27 8.21
N ARG A 2 7.82 -26.04 7.35
CA ARG A 2 8.35 -25.54 6.05
C ARG A 2 7.28 -25.04 5.06
N TYR A 3 6.14 -25.71 4.99
CA TYR A 3 5.03 -25.32 4.10
C TYR A 3 4.26 -24.08 4.58
N PHE A 4 4.31 -23.76 5.87
CA PHE A 4 3.58 -22.62 6.44
C PHE A 4 4.19 -21.27 6.03
N SER A 5 5.52 -21.18 5.93
CA SER A 5 6.18 -19.95 5.43
C SER A 5 5.98 -19.73 3.92
N LEU A 6 5.89 -20.79 3.11
CA LEU A 6 5.57 -20.66 1.68
C LEU A 6 4.12 -20.19 1.47
N PHE A 7 3.20 -20.63 2.31
CA PHE A 7 1.79 -20.25 2.22
C PHE A 7 1.55 -18.78 2.57
N ILE A 8 2.24 -18.23 3.57
CA ILE A 8 2.14 -16.80 3.95
C ILE A 8 2.76 -15.89 2.87
N GLY A 9 3.86 -16.31 2.25
CA GLY A 9 4.46 -15.57 1.13
C GLY A 9 3.54 -15.50 -0.10
N PHE A 10 2.83 -16.60 -0.40
CA PHE A 10 1.88 -16.63 -1.52
C PHE A 10 0.62 -15.77 -1.24
N LEU A 11 0.11 -15.79 0.00
CA LEU A 11 -1.06 -15.00 0.39
C LEU A 11 -0.82 -13.49 0.28
N LEU A 12 0.38 -12.99 0.61
CA LEU A 12 0.71 -11.56 0.53
C LEU A 12 0.87 -11.03 -0.90
N ILE A 13 1.24 -11.88 -1.87
CA ILE A 13 1.36 -11.46 -3.27
C ILE A 13 -0.02 -11.38 -3.95
N THR A 14 -0.96 -12.25 -3.55
CA THR A 14 -2.30 -12.26 -4.16
C THR A 14 -3.18 -11.07 -3.77
N THR A 15 -2.97 -10.44 -2.60
CA THR A 15 -3.79 -9.29 -2.17
C THR A 15 -3.44 -8.00 -2.91
N ALA A 16 -2.26 -7.87 -3.50
CA ALA A 16 -1.85 -6.67 -4.21
C ALA A 16 -2.59 -6.49 -5.55
N GLN A 17 -3.03 -7.58 -6.18
CA GLN A 17 -3.74 -7.54 -7.47
C GLN A 17 -5.24 -7.20 -7.34
N ALA A 18 -5.79 -7.20 -6.12
CA ALA A 18 -7.22 -6.95 -5.91
C ALA A 18 -7.58 -5.47 -5.72
N GLN A 19 -6.60 -4.60 -5.42
CA GLN A 19 -6.86 -3.18 -5.12
C GLN A 19 -6.70 -2.23 -6.31
N ASP A 20 -6.16 -2.71 -7.44
CA ASP A 20 -5.97 -1.90 -8.65
C ASP A 20 -7.12 -1.98 -9.65
N ARG A 21 -8.29 -2.45 -9.22
CA ARG A 21 -9.55 -2.07 -9.88
C ARG A 21 -9.85 -0.62 -9.51
N LYS A 22 -9.02 0.29 -10.05
CA LYS A 22 -9.24 1.74 -10.04
C LYS A 22 -10.71 1.98 -10.29
N ASN A 23 -11.33 2.71 -9.37
CA ASN A 23 -12.73 3.07 -9.44
C ASN A 23 -13.02 3.56 -10.87
N PRO A 24 -13.84 2.85 -11.68
CA PRO A 24 -14.03 3.17 -13.10
C PRO A 24 -14.75 4.50 -13.29
N ILE A 25 -15.27 5.05 -12.20
CA ILE A 25 -15.91 6.36 -12.12
C ILE A 25 -14.87 7.39 -11.68
N GLN A 26 -14.73 8.45 -12.47
CA GLN A 26 -13.83 9.58 -12.20
C GLN A 26 -14.58 10.91 -12.29
N ASN A 27 -13.93 11.99 -11.84
CA ASN A 27 -14.38 13.37 -12.04
C ASN A 27 -15.85 13.62 -11.60
N VAL A 28 -16.23 13.06 -10.44
CA VAL A 28 -17.58 13.26 -9.89
C VAL A 28 -17.74 14.72 -9.47
N ARG A 29 -18.65 15.44 -10.11
CA ARG A 29 -19.00 16.83 -9.82
C ARG A 29 -20.46 16.90 -9.43
N ILE A 30 -20.76 17.68 -8.41
CA ILE A 30 -22.11 17.89 -7.91
C ILE A 30 -22.44 19.36 -8.14
N ARG A 31 -23.58 19.62 -8.77
CA ARG A 31 -24.13 20.96 -8.96
C ARG A 31 -25.55 20.99 -8.45
N VAL A 32 -25.87 21.95 -7.61
CA VAL A 32 -27.24 22.24 -7.21
C VAL A 32 -27.84 23.13 -8.30
N ILE A 33 -28.89 22.67 -8.99
CA ILE A 33 -29.54 23.45 -10.04
C ILE A 33 -30.49 24.47 -9.41
N ASP A 34 -31.30 24.01 -8.46
CA ASP A 34 -32.27 24.78 -7.69
C ASP A 34 -32.39 24.19 -6.27
N SER A 35 -33.27 24.71 -5.43
CA SER A 35 -33.48 24.21 -4.05
C SER A 35 -34.07 22.80 -3.97
N SER A 36 -34.48 22.22 -5.10
CA SER A 36 -35.15 20.93 -5.21
C SER A 36 -34.34 19.87 -5.97
N LYS A 37 -33.42 20.26 -6.84
CA LYS A 37 -32.77 19.40 -7.83
C LYS A 37 -31.26 19.46 -7.75
N ILE A 38 -30.67 18.27 -7.80
CA ILE A 38 -29.23 18.08 -7.85
C ILE A 38 -28.85 17.42 -9.16
N GLU A 39 -27.82 17.96 -9.78
CA GLU A 39 -27.13 17.40 -10.93
C GLU A 39 -25.81 16.79 -10.48
N ILE A 40 -25.62 15.50 -10.79
CA ILE A 40 -24.38 14.77 -10.57
C ILE A 40 -23.79 14.47 -11.94
N ARG A 41 -22.59 14.96 -12.20
CA ARG A 41 -21.80 14.66 -13.41
C ARG A 41 -20.65 13.75 -13.06
N TYR A 42 -20.35 12.78 -13.90
CA TYR A 42 -19.24 11.86 -13.68
C TYR A 42 -18.71 11.31 -15.01
N ASP A 43 -17.46 10.87 -15.01
CA ASP A 43 -16.83 10.20 -16.14
C ASP A 43 -16.78 8.70 -15.86
N LEU A 44 -17.20 7.90 -16.82
CA LEU A 44 -17.25 6.43 -16.73
C LEU A 44 -16.31 5.81 -17.75
N LEU A 45 -15.14 5.36 -17.29
CA LEU A 45 -14.05 4.94 -18.18
C LEU A 45 -14.30 3.59 -18.84
N THR A 46 -14.84 2.62 -18.09
CA THR A 46 -15.06 1.25 -18.58
C THR A 46 -16.36 0.71 -18.01
N THR A 47 -17.17 0.07 -18.87
CA THR A 47 -18.40 -0.62 -18.48
C THR A 47 -18.43 -1.98 -19.14
N ARG A 48 -18.95 -2.97 -18.42
CA ARG A 48 -19.26 -4.28 -18.97
C ARG A 48 -20.77 -4.41 -19.12
N PRO A 49 -21.25 -5.21 -20.09
CA PRO A 49 -22.67 -5.58 -20.15
C PRO A 49 -23.13 -6.15 -18.80
N GLY A 50 -24.23 -5.62 -18.27
CA GLY A 50 -24.76 -5.98 -16.95
C GLY A 50 -24.22 -5.16 -15.77
N ASP A 51 -23.17 -4.34 -15.95
CA ASP A 51 -22.75 -3.40 -14.92
C ASP A 51 -23.85 -2.37 -14.66
N SER A 52 -23.93 -1.93 -13.41
CA SER A 52 -24.96 -1.01 -12.94
C SER A 52 -24.35 0.14 -12.16
N VAL A 53 -24.73 1.37 -12.51
CA VAL A 53 -24.33 2.59 -11.80
C VAL A 53 -25.37 2.92 -10.74
N TYR A 54 -24.93 3.06 -9.50
CA TYR A 54 -25.74 3.52 -8.38
C TYR A 54 -25.08 4.74 -7.74
N PHE A 55 -25.83 5.48 -6.93
CA PHE A 55 -25.27 6.55 -6.13
C PHE A 55 -25.92 6.57 -4.76
N ASP A 56 -25.09 6.85 -3.75
CA ASP A 56 -25.51 7.01 -2.37
C ASP A 56 -25.30 8.45 -1.95
N ILE A 57 -26.26 9.00 -1.21
CA ILE A 57 -26.17 10.34 -0.66
C ILE A 57 -26.06 10.26 0.85
N LYS A 58 -25.07 10.93 1.42
CA LYS A 58 -24.87 11.02 2.87
C LYS A 58 -25.02 12.47 3.31
N SER A 59 -25.91 12.69 4.27
CA SER A 59 -26.00 13.97 4.97
C SER A 59 -24.74 14.17 5.83
N ARG A 60 -24.04 15.30 5.68
CA ARG A 60 -22.88 15.60 6.54
C ARG A 60 -23.31 15.92 7.98
N ARG A 61 -24.50 16.52 8.15
CA ARG A 61 -25.01 16.92 9.46
C ARG A 61 -25.64 15.75 10.21
N ARG A 62 -26.47 14.94 9.54
CA ARG A 62 -27.20 13.83 10.18
C ARG A 62 -26.40 12.53 10.18
N GLY A 63 -25.40 12.39 9.32
CA GLY A 63 -24.65 11.15 9.12
C GLY A 63 -25.47 10.01 8.47
N SER A 64 -26.78 10.20 8.31
CA SER A 64 -27.69 9.23 7.71
C SER A 64 -27.48 9.15 6.19
N THR A 65 -27.54 7.93 5.66
CA THR A 65 -27.56 7.68 4.22
C THR A 65 -29.00 7.88 3.73
N ILE A 66 -29.18 8.84 2.84
CA ILE A 66 -30.42 9.13 2.15
C ILE A 66 -30.49 8.20 0.94
N LYS A 67 -31.61 7.47 0.80
CA LYS A 67 -31.85 6.59 -0.35
C LYS A 67 -32.78 7.32 -1.34
N PRO A 68 -32.27 7.79 -2.49
CA PRO A 68 -33.11 8.35 -3.53
C PRO A 68 -34.13 7.30 -4.02
N ALA A 69 -35.41 7.65 -4.10
CA ALA A 69 -36.37 6.78 -4.75
C ALA A 69 -36.15 6.85 -6.27
N ALA A 70 -36.16 5.69 -6.94
CA ALA A 70 -35.85 5.53 -8.36
C ALA A 70 -36.68 6.45 -9.27
N GLU A 71 -37.95 6.67 -8.93
CA GLU A 71 -38.90 7.50 -9.67
C GLU A 71 -38.52 8.99 -9.73
N PHE A 72 -37.70 9.47 -8.78
CA PHE A 72 -37.23 10.85 -8.73
C PHE A 72 -35.81 11.01 -9.29
N VAL A 73 -35.26 9.97 -9.91
CA VAL A 73 -33.92 9.99 -10.50
C VAL A 73 -34.02 9.79 -12.00
N THR A 74 -33.44 10.72 -12.75
CA THR A 74 -33.39 10.70 -14.22
C THR A 74 -31.96 10.78 -14.71
N GLY A 75 -31.72 10.36 -15.96
CA GLY A 75 -30.39 10.40 -16.59
C GLY A 75 -29.66 9.05 -16.59
N HIS A 76 -28.34 9.10 -16.58
CA HIS A 76 -27.45 7.94 -16.75
C HIS A 76 -27.23 7.21 -15.43
N TRP A 77 -28.22 6.44 -14.97
CA TRP A 77 -28.11 5.62 -13.77
C TRP A 77 -28.81 4.27 -13.96
N GLY A 78 -28.46 3.27 -13.15
CA GLY A 78 -29.00 1.91 -13.27
C GLY A 78 -28.16 1.00 -14.16
N THR A 79 -28.79 0.01 -14.78
CA THR A 79 -28.15 -1.04 -15.59
C THR A 79 -27.83 -0.59 -17.02
N ASN A 80 -26.81 -1.17 -17.64
CA ASN A 80 -26.49 -1.02 -19.07
C ASN A 80 -26.19 0.43 -19.49
N ILE A 81 -25.44 1.14 -18.64
CA ILE A 81 -24.93 2.47 -18.99
C ILE A 81 -23.66 2.31 -19.80
N ASP A 82 -23.57 3.02 -20.92
CA ASP A 82 -22.38 3.05 -21.77
C ASP A 82 -21.24 3.82 -21.10
N ALA A 83 -20.00 3.37 -21.30
CA ALA A 83 -18.82 4.14 -20.95
C ALA A 83 -18.83 5.50 -21.68
N GLY A 84 -18.32 6.55 -21.05
CA GLY A 84 -18.30 7.90 -21.61
C GLY A 84 -18.03 8.97 -20.57
N SER A 85 -17.64 10.16 -21.02
CA SER A 85 -17.48 11.35 -20.19
C SER A 85 -18.80 12.12 -20.03
N ASP A 86 -18.87 12.98 -19.01
CA ASP A 86 -19.99 13.88 -18.72
C ASP A 86 -21.34 13.16 -18.58
N ARG A 87 -21.33 11.95 -18.02
CA ARG A 87 -22.55 11.22 -17.68
C ARG A 87 -23.28 11.99 -16.59
N ARG A 88 -24.58 12.17 -16.77
CA ARG A 88 -25.41 13.06 -15.96
C ARG A 88 -26.54 12.31 -15.28
N ILE A 89 -26.65 12.48 -13.96
CA ILE A 89 -27.78 12.03 -13.13
C ILE A 89 -28.45 13.29 -12.57
N LEU A 90 -29.76 13.40 -12.75
CA LEU A 90 -30.57 14.43 -12.09
C LEU A 90 -31.45 13.76 -11.04
N TRP A 91 -31.39 14.29 -9.83
CA TRP A 91 -32.23 13.83 -8.73
C TRP A 91 -33.09 14.99 -8.21
N ASP A 92 -34.40 14.76 -8.14
CA ASP A 92 -35.36 15.67 -7.51
C ASP A 92 -35.53 15.30 -6.03
N ALA A 93 -34.81 16.01 -5.17
CA ALA A 93 -34.82 15.81 -3.73
C ALA A 93 -36.16 16.24 -3.11
N GLN A 94 -36.77 17.32 -3.62
CA GLN A 94 -38.02 17.83 -3.06
C GLN A 94 -39.19 16.92 -3.36
N ALA A 95 -39.26 16.36 -4.58
CA ALA A 95 -40.26 15.35 -4.92
C ALA A 95 -40.15 14.09 -4.03
N ASN A 96 -38.93 13.78 -3.58
CA ASN A 96 -38.65 12.73 -2.60
C ASN A 96 -38.87 13.16 -1.12
N GLY A 97 -39.48 14.33 -0.88
CA GLY A 97 -39.76 14.86 0.45
C GLY A 97 -38.53 15.34 1.23
N ILE A 98 -37.40 15.57 0.56
CA ILE A 98 -36.13 15.95 1.17
C ILE A 98 -35.79 17.39 0.83
N THR A 99 -35.62 18.22 1.85
CA THR A 99 -35.17 19.61 1.70
C THR A 99 -33.65 19.71 1.64
N LEU A 100 -33.11 20.40 0.63
CA LEU A 100 -31.66 20.57 0.42
C LEU A 100 -31.05 21.72 1.22
N ASN A 101 -31.36 21.78 2.52
CA ASN A 101 -30.84 22.82 3.43
C ASN A 101 -29.58 22.37 4.19
N GLU A 102 -28.96 21.28 3.78
CA GLU A 102 -27.78 20.72 4.44
C GLU A 102 -26.70 20.30 3.43
N GLU A 103 -25.46 20.28 3.90
CA GLU A 103 -24.33 19.81 3.10
C GLU A 103 -24.44 18.28 2.91
N ILE A 104 -24.41 17.85 1.64
CA ILE A 104 -24.50 16.45 1.25
C ILE A 104 -23.21 15.98 0.59
N ARG A 105 -22.89 14.69 0.77
CA ARG A 105 -21.85 13.99 0.02
C ARG A 105 -22.50 12.95 -0.87
N VAL A 106 -22.17 12.98 -2.16
CA VAL A 106 -22.64 11.97 -3.13
C VAL A 106 -21.48 11.03 -3.45
N ASN A 107 -21.72 9.73 -3.32
CA ASN A 107 -20.80 8.69 -3.78
C ASN A 107 -21.45 7.98 -4.96
N VAL A 108 -20.82 8.04 -6.13
CA VAL A 108 -21.25 7.26 -7.30
C VAL A 108 -20.47 5.96 -7.31
N LEU A 109 -21.17 4.85 -7.43
CA LEU A 109 -20.66 3.49 -7.29
C LEU A 109 -21.01 2.67 -8.53
N LEU A 110 -20.08 1.85 -9.00
CA LEU A 110 -20.35 0.84 -10.03
C LEU A 110 -20.50 -0.52 -9.35
N ARG A 111 -21.68 -1.11 -9.46
CA ARG A 111 -21.90 -2.51 -9.09
C ARG A 111 -21.62 -3.36 -10.33
N ALA A 112 -20.61 -4.20 -10.24
CA ALA A 112 -20.33 -5.19 -11.28
C ALA A 112 -21.55 -6.10 -11.45
N GLY A 113 -22.03 -6.22 -12.69
CA GLY A 113 -23.08 -7.18 -13.01
C GLY A 113 -22.58 -8.57 -12.65
N ALA A 114 -23.39 -9.35 -11.93
CA ALA A 114 -23.19 -10.78 -11.97
C ALA A 114 -23.36 -11.15 -13.45
N LEU A 115 -22.28 -11.57 -14.10
CA LEU A 115 -22.34 -12.21 -15.41
C LEU A 115 -23.28 -13.38 -15.22
N THR A 116 -24.55 -13.17 -15.49
CA THR A 116 -25.50 -14.27 -15.60
C THR A 116 -24.95 -15.01 -16.79
N PRO A 117 -24.40 -16.23 -16.63
CA PRO A 117 -23.85 -16.95 -17.76
C PRO A 117 -24.91 -16.91 -18.85
N PRO A 118 -24.55 -16.53 -20.09
CA PRO A 118 -25.51 -16.42 -21.17
C PRO A 118 -26.33 -17.70 -21.14
N LEU A 119 -27.64 -17.57 -20.87
CA LEU A 119 -28.52 -18.72 -20.86
C LEU A 119 -28.30 -19.39 -22.21
N ALA A 120 -27.66 -20.56 -22.18
CA ALA A 120 -27.41 -21.36 -23.37
C ALA A 120 -28.71 -21.40 -24.17
N ASP A 121 -28.61 -20.98 -25.44
CA ASP A 121 -29.71 -20.73 -26.35
C ASP A 121 -30.89 -21.65 -26.07
N LYS A 122 -31.95 -21.10 -25.48
CA LYS A 122 -33.23 -21.79 -25.47
C LYS A 122 -33.60 -21.94 -26.95
N PRO A 123 -33.78 -23.17 -27.48
CA PRO A 123 -33.94 -23.40 -28.89
C PRO A 123 -35.07 -22.53 -29.45
N PRO A 124 -34.91 -21.97 -30.67
CA PRO A 124 -35.83 -20.99 -31.23
C PRO A 124 -37.25 -21.53 -31.16
N ARG A 125 -38.09 -20.83 -30.39
CA ARG A 125 -39.52 -21.16 -30.29
C ARG A 125 -40.12 -20.94 -31.67
N LYS A 126 -40.60 -22.03 -32.27
CA LYS A 126 -41.28 -22.05 -33.57
C LYS A 126 -42.27 -20.87 -33.66
N PRO A 127 -42.22 -20.04 -34.73
CA PRO A 127 -43.08 -18.87 -34.86
C PRO A 127 -44.55 -19.31 -34.85
N THR A 128 -45.25 -18.96 -33.77
CA THR A 128 -46.71 -19.03 -33.72
C THR A 128 -47.19 -17.79 -34.45
N ALA A 129 -47.82 -17.98 -35.61
CA ALA A 129 -48.45 -16.94 -36.39
C ALA A 129 -49.50 -16.22 -35.52
N ILE A 130 -49.21 -14.98 -35.13
CA ILE A 130 -50.19 -14.09 -34.50
C ILE A 130 -50.93 -13.40 -35.64
N ALA A 131 -52.24 -13.65 -35.68
CA ALA A 131 -53.19 -13.04 -36.59
C ALA A 131 -53.14 -11.50 -36.51
N ALA A 132 -53.21 -10.87 -37.67
CA ALA A 132 -53.26 -9.43 -37.85
C ALA A 132 -54.49 -8.83 -37.13
N GLY A 133 -54.24 -8.08 -36.06
CA GLY A 133 -55.20 -7.13 -35.48
C GLY A 133 -55.05 -5.75 -36.16
N PRO A 134 -56.13 -4.94 -36.18
CA PRO A 134 -56.21 -3.74 -37.01
C PRO A 134 -55.33 -2.60 -36.49
N VAL A 135 -54.71 -1.91 -37.45
CA VAL A 135 -53.88 -0.72 -37.31
C VAL A 135 -54.72 0.42 -36.71
N GLN A 136 -54.39 0.82 -35.49
CA GLN A 136 -54.90 2.07 -34.90
C GLN A 136 -53.90 3.19 -35.23
N GLN A 137 -54.27 4.02 -36.21
CA GLN A 137 -53.52 5.20 -36.63
C GLN A 137 -53.45 6.20 -35.46
N SER A 138 -52.22 6.52 -35.05
CA SER A 138 -51.95 7.62 -34.13
C SER A 138 -51.86 8.95 -34.92
N PRO A 139 -52.56 10.01 -34.49
CA PRO A 139 -52.57 11.29 -35.21
C PRO A 139 -51.26 12.07 -35.05
N ALA A 140 -50.94 12.82 -36.09
CA ALA A 140 -49.76 13.64 -36.28
C ALA A 140 -49.61 14.76 -35.20
N PRO A 141 -48.39 15.08 -34.76
CA PRO A 141 -48.15 16.25 -33.93
C PRO A 141 -48.16 17.53 -34.79
N THR A 142 -49.13 18.40 -34.48
CA THR A 142 -49.23 19.79 -34.92
C THR A 142 -47.94 20.56 -34.59
N ALA A 143 -47.29 21.07 -35.63
CA ALA A 143 -46.22 22.05 -35.50
C ALA A 143 -46.78 23.33 -34.86
N THR A 144 -46.32 23.66 -33.66
CA THR A 144 -46.52 24.98 -33.06
C THR A 144 -45.24 25.77 -33.23
N GLU A 145 -45.27 26.68 -34.21
CA GLU A 145 -44.36 27.82 -34.30
C GLU A 145 -44.42 28.62 -33.00
N SER A 146 -43.30 28.70 -32.28
CA SER A 146 -43.06 29.76 -31.30
C SER A 146 -41.85 30.57 -31.75
N ARG A 147 -42.18 31.65 -32.48
CA ARG A 147 -41.35 32.86 -32.58
C ARG A 147 -41.12 33.39 -31.16
N THR A 148 -39.87 33.41 -30.71
CA THR A 148 -39.46 34.35 -29.65
C THR A 148 -38.21 35.08 -30.10
N ALA A 149 -38.36 36.40 -30.13
CA ALA A 149 -37.45 37.36 -30.69
C ALA A 149 -36.09 37.41 -29.97
N THR A 150 -35.06 37.58 -30.79
CA THR A 150 -33.71 38.03 -30.44
C THR A 150 -33.76 39.48 -29.94
N PRO A 151 -33.26 39.80 -28.73
CA PRO A 151 -32.78 41.14 -28.44
C PRO A 151 -31.29 41.26 -28.76
N SER A 152 -31.00 42.08 -29.77
CA SER A 152 -29.69 42.66 -30.06
C SER A 152 -29.04 43.28 -28.83
N PRO A 153 -27.75 43.02 -28.55
CA PRO A 153 -26.88 43.94 -27.84
C PRO A 153 -26.05 44.75 -28.84
N LYS A 154 -26.49 46.01 -28.98
CA LYS A 154 -25.73 47.24 -29.19
C LYS A 154 -24.21 47.08 -29.39
N ALA A 155 -23.77 47.50 -30.57
CA ALA A 155 -22.38 47.71 -30.94
C ALA A 155 -21.68 48.66 -29.96
N GLU A 156 -20.57 48.19 -29.39
CA GLU A 156 -19.59 49.00 -28.67
C GLU A 156 -18.28 49.01 -29.47
N LYS A 157 -17.66 50.20 -29.50
CA LYS A 157 -16.60 50.64 -30.41
C LYS A 157 -15.34 49.77 -30.40
N PRO A 158 -14.59 49.73 -31.52
CA PRO A 158 -13.27 49.14 -31.58
C PRO A 158 -12.26 50.04 -30.86
N VAL A 159 -11.58 49.52 -29.84
CA VAL A 159 -10.39 50.15 -29.24
C VAL A 159 -9.15 49.55 -29.89
N ALA A 160 -8.37 50.46 -30.44
CA ALA A 160 -7.02 50.39 -30.98
C ALA A 160 -6.18 49.14 -30.63
N GLU A 161 -5.87 48.39 -31.69
CA GLU A 161 -4.52 48.04 -32.15
C GLU A 161 -3.36 48.43 -31.21
N ALA A 162 -2.88 47.43 -30.46
CA ALA A 162 -1.59 47.49 -29.77
C ALA A 162 -0.58 46.64 -30.54
N THR A 163 0.39 47.35 -31.09
CA THR A 163 1.65 46.90 -31.71
C THR A 163 2.33 45.77 -30.95
N PRO A 164 2.72 44.65 -31.59
CA PRO A 164 3.69 43.73 -31.00
C PRO A 164 5.10 44.30 -31.14
N ALA A 165 5.64 44.79 -30.02
CA ALA A 165 7.03 45.22 -29.92
C ALA A 165 7.99 44.02 -30.01
N ALA A 166 8.93 44.18 -30.94
CA ALA A 166 10.23 43.54 -31.10
C ALA A 166 10.67 42.49 -30.06
N THR A 167 10.87 41.28 -30.58
CA THR A 167 11.76 40.23 -30.06
C THR A 167 13.18 40.77 -29.82
N PRO A 168 13.76 40.64 -28.62
CA PRO A 168 15.21 40.80 -28.44
C PRO A 168 15.94 39.51 -28.86
N PRO A 169 17.13 39.60 -29.47
CA PRO A 169 17.90 38.43 -29.87
C PRO A 169 18.40 37.68 -28.62
N GLN A 170 18.10 36.39 -28.57
CA GLN A 170 18.69 35.46 -27.61
C GLN A 170 20.20 35.41 -27.81
N ARG A 171 20.91 36.01 -26.85
CA ARG A 171 22.37 35.90 -26.71
C ARG A 171 22.69 34.46 -26.33
N ALA A 172 23.24 33.71 -27.29
CA ALA A 172 23.86 32.42 -27.06
C ALA A 172 25.02 32.59 -26.08
N VAL A 173 24.82 32.21 -24.82
CA VAL A 173 25.92 32.04 -23.86
C VAL A 173 26.26 30.56 -23.86
N ASN A 174 27.25 30.21 -24.68
CA ASN A 174 28.05 29.01 -24.49
C ASN A 174 28.82 29.19 -23.18
N GLU A 175 28.33 28.61 -22.09
CA GLU A 175 29.10 28.47 -20.86
C GLU A 175 29.67 27.06 -20.80
N ALA A 176 30.99 26.97 -21.01
CA ALA A 176 31.78 25.77 -20.90
C ALA A 176 31.77 25.22 -19.44
N PRO A 177 32.00 23.91 -19.23
CA PRO A 177 31.95 23.31 -17.90
C PRO A 177 33.10 23.82 -17.04
N ARG A 178 32.77 24.52 -15.94
CA ARG A 178 33.72 24.81 -14.85
C ARG A 178 33.96 23.53 -14.05
N GLU A 179 35.09 22.90 -14.36
CA GLU A 179 35.77 21.90 -13.55
C GLU A 179 36.01 22.45 -12.14
N THR A 180 35.21 21.99 -11.17
CA THR A 180 35.38 22.34 -9.76
C THR A 180 36.38 21.37 -9.15
N LYS A 181 37.64 21.83 -9.02
CA LYS A 181 38.65 21.22 -8.15
C LYS A 181 38.07 21.12 -6.73
N GLN A 182 37.69 19.91 -6.33
CA GLN A 182 37.27 19.62 -4.97
C GLN A 182 38.52 19.44 -4.11
N ALA A 183 38.63 20.34 -3.13
CA ALA A 183 39.71 20.44 -2.19
C ALA A 183 39.85 19.18 -1.32
N ASP A 184 41.11 18.85 -1.05
CA ASP A 184 41.58 17.83 -0.12
C ASP A 184 40.88 17.94 1.24
N LYS A 185 40.31 16.81 1.67
CA LYS A 185 39.75 16.62 3.01
C LYS A 185 40.76 15.81 3.84
N PRO A 186 41.06 16.23 5.08
CA PRO A 186 42.14 15.65 5.89
C PRO A 186 41.86 14.21 6.28
N ILE A 187 42.91 13.41 6.15
CA ILE A 187 43.05 12.01 6.55
C ILE A 187 42.81 11.92 8.05
N ALA A 188 41.73 11.23 8.45
CA ALA A 188 41.50 10.86 9.83
C ALA A 188 42.41 9.68 10.20
N GLU A 189 43.24 9.91 11.21
CA GLU A 189 44.24 9.01 11.75
C GLU A 189 43.63 7.70 12.26
N THR A 190 44.27 6.60 11.85
CA THR A 190 44.01 5.24 12.31
C THR A 190 44.46 5.08 13.77
N PRO A 191 43.63 4.58 14.70
CA PRO A 191 44.11 4.22 16.03
C PRO A 191 44.95 2.94 15.95
N VAL A 192 46.22 3.09 16.33
CA VAL A 192 47.22 2.03 16.47
C VAL A 192 46.75 0.99 17.49
N SER A 193 46.55 -0.25 17.04
CA SER A 193 46.38 -1.42 17.92
C SER A 193 47.63 -1.62 18.76
N ARG A 194 47.53 -1.35 20.08
CA ARG A 194 48.51 -1.79 21.08
C ARG A 194 48.51 -3.32 21.12
N SER A 195 49.62 -3.92 20.68
CA SER A 195 50.03 -5.26 21.10
C SER A 195 50.22 -5.26 22.62
N ALA A 196 49.34 -5.96 23.33
CA ALA A 196 49.54 -6.29 24.73
C ALA A 196 50.46 -7.51 24.82
N SER A 197 51.57 -7.32 25.53
CA SER A 197 52.59 -8.31 25.86
C SER A 197 52.01 -9.52 26.61
N ALA A 198 52.50 -10.70 26.24
CA ALA A 198 52.29 -11.94 26.97
C ALA A 198 52.96 -11.87 28.37
N PRO A 199 52.30 -12.32 29.46
CA PRO A 199 52.98 -12.65 30.69
C PRO A 199 53.54 -14.07 30.62
N ALA A 200 54.83 -14.19 30.97
CA ALA A 200 55.55 -15.44 31.12
C ALA A 200 54.90 -16.35 32.18
N THR A 201 54.79 -17.63 31.85
CA THR A 201 54.41 -18.71 32.76
C THR A 201 55.57 -19.07 33.69
N PRO A 202 55.37 -19.16 35.02
CA PRO A 202 56.28 -19.89 35.89
C PRO A 202 56.08 -21.39 35.71
N ASN A 203 57.18 -22.09 35.43
CA ASN A 203 57.29 -23.54 35.46
C ASN A 203 57.05 -24.01 36.91
N VAL A 204 55.99 -24.76 37.17
CA VAL A 204 55.79 -25.48 38.43
C VAL A 204 55.77 -26.97 38.15
N GLU A 205 56.71 -27.61 38.82
CA GLU A 205 57.13 -28.99 38.72
C GLU A 205 56.08 -29.97 39.26
N THR A 206 55.94 -31.07 38.55
CA THR A 206 54.88 -32.07 38.62
C THR A 206 54.96 -32.91 39.90
N ASN A 207 53.90 -32.90 40.71
CA ASN A 207 53.67 -33.90 41.76
C ASN A 207 52.54 -34.85 41.31
N PRO A 208 52.76 -36.16 41.10
CA PRO A 208 51.74 -37.09 40.65
C PRO A 208 50.96 -37.65 41.84
N ALA A 209 50.02 -36.87 42.37
CA ALA A 209 49.03 -37.36 43.34
C ALA A 209 47.62 -37.13 42.77
N LEU A 210 46.94 -38.24 42.45
CA LEU A 210 45.53 -38.39 42.05
C LEU A 210 44.80 -37.09 41.64
N VAL A 211 44.86 -36.74 40.35
CA VAL A 211 43.98 -35.74 39.74
C VAL A 211 42.57 -36.32 39.65
N GLN A 212 41.74 -36.02 40.64
CA GLN A 212 40.29 -36.13 40.47
C GLN A 212 39.88 -35.14 39.36
N PRO A 213 39.11 -35.55 38.35
CA PRO A 213 38.68 -34.64 37.30
C PRO A 213 37.69 -33.62 37.88
N ASP A 214 38.20 -32.44 38.24
CA ASP A 214 37.41 -31.24 38.52
C ASP A 214 36.59 -30.85 37.27
N THR A 215 35.43 -31.51 37.12
CA THR A 215 34.53 -31.39 35.97
C THR A 215 33.42 -30.36 36.19
N THR A 216 33.60 -29.44 37.12
CA THR A 216 32.62 -28.42 37.52
C THR A 216 32.83 -27.05 36.87
N LEU A 217 33.46 -27.00 35.68
CA LEU A 217 33.44 -25.76 34.90
C LEU A 217 32.00 -25.47 34.44
N ALA A 218 31.32 -24.61 35.19
CA ALA A 218 29.99 -24.12 34.90
C ALA A 218 29.97 -23.56 33.48
N GLN A 219 29.37 -24.30 32.54
CA GLN A 219 29.18 -23.83 31.17
C GLN A 219 28.36 -22.53 31.24
N LYS A 220 29.00 -21.40 30.94
CA LYS A 220 28.34 -20.10 30.81
C LYS A 220 27.23 -20.22 29.76
N ARG A 221 25.99 -20.36 30.22
CA ARG A 221 24.82 -20.38 29.34
C ARG A 221 24.65 -19.00 28.74
N ARG A 222 24.76 -18.89 27.42
CA ARG A 222 24.43 -17.66 26.70
C ARG A 222 22.95 -17.35 26.91
N TYR A 223 22.66 -16.14 27.39
CA TYR A 223 21.30 -15.65 27.57
C TYR A 223 20.60 -15.60 26.21
N THR A 224 19.49 -16.32 26.09
CA THR A 224 18.69 -16.48 24.85
C THR A 224 17.26 -15.99 25.07
N GLY A 225 17.12 -14.93 25.87
CA GLY A 225 15.82 -14.34 26.20
C GLY A 225 15.26 -13.41 25.11
N PRO A 226 14.01 -12.95 25.29
CA PRO A 226 13.29 -12.09 24.35
C PRO A 226 13.94 -10.71 24.15
N ALA A 227 14.87 -10.29 25.02
CA ALA A 227 15.61 -9.04 24.85
C ALA A 227 16.37 -8.97 23.51
N TRP A 228 16.78 -10.12 22.95
CA TRP A 228 17.39 -10.18 21.61
C TRP A 228 16.40 -9.87 20.47
N ALA A 229 15.09 -9.94 20.72
CA ALA A 229 14.08 -9.51 19.73
C ALA A 229 14.11 -7.99 19.53
N LEU A 230 14.50 -7.20 20.55
CA LEU A 230 14.64 -5.75 20.44
C LEU A 230 15.74 -5.36 19.44
N LEU A 231 16.80 -6.16 19.33
CA LEU A 231 17.83 -5.99 18.30
C LEU A 231 17.29 -6.17 16.87
N SER A 232 16.22 -6.97 16.69
CA SER A 232 15.57 -7.10 15.37
C SER A 232 14.73 -5.88 15.01
N ALA A 233 14.30 -5.08 16.00
CA ALA A 233 13.62 -3.82 15.73
C ALA A 233 14.58 -2.76 15.15
N VAL A 234 15.86 -2.79 15.56
CA VAL A 234 16.89 -1.90 15.03
C VAL A 234 17.39 -2.37 13.67
N ALA A 235 17.56 -3.68 13.50
CA ALA A 235 18.07 -4.27 12.27
C ALA A 235 17.29 -5.56 11.95
N PRO A 236 16.33 -5.50 11.01
CA PRO A 236 15.57 -6.67 10.58
C PRO A 236 16.51 -7.81 10.17
N GLY A 237 16.29 -9.00 10.74
CA GLY A 237 17.07 -10.21 10.48
C GLY A 237 18.24 -10.50 11.43
N ILE A 238 18.74 -9.55 12.23
CA ILE A 238 19.92 -9.77 13.10
C ILE A 238 19.56 -10.54 14.37
N GLY A 239 18.48 -10.18 15.07
CA GLY A 239 18.21 -10.76 16.39
C GLY A 239 17.91 -12.27 16.35
N ASN A 240 17.34 -12.78 15.26
CA ASN A 240 17.03 -14.19 15.08
C ASN A 240 18.28 -15.11 14.96
N ILE A 241 19.47 -14.54 14.72
CA ILE A 241 20.74 -15.30 14.71
C ILE A 241 21.11 -15.73 16.12
N PHE A 242 20.81 -14.91 17.13
CA PHE A 242 21.19 -15.15 18.52
C PHE A 242 20.25 -16.11 19.27
N VAL A 243 19.04 -16.34 18.75
CA VAL A 243 18.04 -17.22 19.39
C VAL A 243 18.20 -18.70 18.97
N GLN A 244 19.04 -19.01 17.97
CA GLN A 244 19.23 -20.39 17.49
C GLN A 244 20.41 -21.09 18.17
N THR A 245 20.12 -21.89 19.19
CA THR A 245 21.03 -22.89 19.74
C THR A 245 20.58 -24.30 19.29
N PRO A 246 21.48 -25.28 19.11
CA PRO A 246 22.95 -25.24 19.27
C PRO A 246 23.74 -24.91 17.99
N LYS A 247 23.12 -24.96 16.80
CA LYS A 247 23.77 -24.59 15.53
C LYS A 247 22.89 -23.61 14.75
N PRO A 248 23.35 -22.38 14.47
CA PRO A 248 22.61 -21.44 13.64
C PRO A 248 22.57 -21.99 12.21
N ARG A 249 21.37 -22.29 11.71
CA ARG A 249 21.20 -22.59 10.29
C ARG A 249 21.06 -21.25 9.59
N ILE A 250 22.11 -20.83 8.90
CA ILE A 250 22.12 -19.65 8.02
C ILE A 250 21.21 -19.98 6.83
N GLY A 251 19.90 -19.85 7.02
CA GLY A 251 18.90 -20.02 5.96
C GLY A 251 18.80 -18.79 5.06
N LEU A 252 17.66 -18.61 4.39
CA LEU A 252 17.28 -17.45 3.56
C LEU A 252 17.23 -16.09 4.30
N ARG A 253 17.81 -15.99 5.50
CA ARG A 253 17.70 -14.82 6.38
C ARG A 253 18.47 -13.60 5.89
N PRO A 254 19.72 -13.72 5.38
CA PRO A 254 20.42 -12.57 4.81
C PRO A 254 19.67 -11.99 3.61
N VAL A 255 18.97 -12.82 2.84
CA VAL A 255 18.17 -12.38 1.69
C VAL A 255 17.04 -11.45 2.11
N LEU A 256 16.37 -11.75 3.23
CA LEU A 256 15.32 -10.91 3.80
C LEU A 256 15.84 -9.54 4.24
N ALA A 257 16.99 -9.52 4.93
CA ALA A 257 17.64 -8.27 5.34
C ALA A 257 18.03 -7.44 4.10
N ILE A 258 18.74 -8.04 3.14
CA ILE A 258 19.14 -7.39 1.89
C ILE A 258 17.91 -6.85 1.13
N SER A 259 16.81 -7.61 1.10
CA SER A 259 15.56 -7.16 0.45
C SER A 259 14.94 -5.97 1.16
N CYS A 260 14.89 -5.97 2.49
CA CYS A 260 14.36 -4.87 3.28
C CYS A 260 15.19 -3.60 3.10
N TYR A 261 16.51 -3.68 3.26
CA TYR A 261 17.40 -2.54 3.06
C TYR A 261 17.41 -2.06 1.61
N GLY A 262 17.34 -2.98 0.64
CA GLY A 262 17.21 -2.67 -0.78
C GLY A 262 15.94 -1.87 -1.09
N LEU A 263 14.79 -2.25 -0.51
CA LEU A 263 13.53 -1.50 -0.67
C LEU A 263 13.59 -0.11 -0.04
N VAL A 264 14.21 0.03 1.14
CA VAL A 264 14.39 1.35 1.78
C VAL A 264 15.28 2.24 0.91
N ALA A 265 16.44 1.73 0.48
CA ALA A 265 17.36 2.46 -0.38
C ALA A 265 16.70 2.87 -1.71
N TYR A 266 15.99 1.93 -2.36
CA TYR A 266 15.22 2.19 -3.57
C TYR A 266 14.16 3.27 -3.35
N GLY A 267 13.40 3.20 -2.25
CA GLY A 267 12.42 4.23 -1.90
C GLY A 267 13.06 5.61 -1.75
N LEU A 268 14.19 5.72 -1.05
CA LEU A 268 14.88 6.99 -0.87
C LEU A 268 15.35 7.59 -2.20
N LEU A 269 15.86 6.77 -3.13
CA LEU A 269 16.22 7.20 -4.48
C LEU A 269 15.01 7.70 -5.27
N GLU A 270 13.89 6.98 -5.24
CA GLU A 270 12.66 7.40 -5.94
C GLU A 270 12.08 8.69 -5.33
N ARG A 271 12.20 8.89 -4.01
CA ARG A 271 11.81 10.14 -3.36
C ARG A 271 12.63 11.33 -3.88
N GLN A 272 13.94 11.14 -4.04
CA GLN A 272 14.81 12.19 -4.56
C GLN A 272 14.41 12.57 -6.00
N LYS A 273 14.16 11.58 -6.87
CA LYS A 273 13.67 11.82 -8.23
C LYS A 273 12.34 12.59 -8.25
N ALA A 274 11.38 12.17 -7.42
CA ALA A 274 10.09 12.86 -7.30
C ALA A 274 10.26 14.34 -6.93
N GLN A 275 11.20 14.66 -6.03
CA GLN A 275 11.50 16.04 -5.64
C GLN A 275 12.16 16.83 -6.77
N THR A 276 13.09 16.21 -7.51
CA THR A 276 13.75 16.84 -8.67
C THR A 276 12.74 17.17 -9.77
N ASP A 277 11.88 16.21 -10.15
CA ASP A 277 10.87 16.43 -11.19
C ASP A 277 9.83 17.47 -10.76
N TYR A 278 9.45 17.48 -9.48
CA TYR A 278 8.54 18.49 -8.95
C TYR A 278 9.18 19.89 -8.93
N ALA A 279 10.48 19.99 -8.65
CA ALA A 279 11.20 21.26 -8.76
C ALA A 279 11.25 21.76 -10.21
N LEU A 280 11.46 20.87 -11.19
CA LEU A 280 11.39 21.22 -12.61
C LEU A 280 9.99 21.70 -13.00
N TYR A 281 8.93 21.01 -12.54
CA TYR A 281 7.55 21.45 -12.71
C TYR A 281 7.34 22.90 -12.23
N GLN A 282 7.86 23.25 -11.05
CA GLN A 282 7.75 24.61 -10.50
C GLN A 282 8.51 25.68 -11.29
N GLN A 283 9.58 25.31 -11.98
CA GLN A 283 10.37 26.24 -12.80
C GLN A 283 9.72 26.54 -14.15
N GLN A 284 8.88 25.63 -14.67
CA GLN A 284 8.20 25.81 -15.95
C GLN A 284 7.02 26.79 -15.82
N ARG A 285 7.07 27.92 -16.55
CA ARG A 285 5.95 28.87 -16.62
C ARG A 285 4.79 28.40 -17.50
N ASN A 286 5.07 27.50 -18.45
CA ASN A 286 4.06 27.01 -19.38
C ASN A 286 3.43 25.70 -18.85
N ALA A 287 2.13 25.73 -18.61
CA ALA A 287 1.37 24.58 -18.10
C ALA A 287 1.49 23.34 -19.01
N ALA A 288 1.50 23.51 -20.34
CA ALA A 288 1.59 22.39 -21.28
C ALA A 288 2.94 21.66 -21.20
N VAL A 289 4.02 22.38 -20.87
CA VAL A 289 5.36 21.83 -20.69
C VAL A 289 5.57 21.30 -19.27
N ALA A 290 4.87 21.87 -18.29
CA ALA A 290 4.96 21.49 -16.89
C ALA A 290 4.24 20.16 -16.56
N GLU A 291 3.10 19.90 -17.21
CA GLU A 291 2.26 18.71 -16.99
C GLU A 291 3.02 17.36 -16.95
N PRO A 292 3.91 17.01 -17.91
CA PRO A 292 4.63 15.74 -17.86
C PRO A 292 5.54 15.60 -16.63
N PHE A 293 6.17 16.70 -16.17
CA PHE A 293 7.01 16.67 -14.97
C PHE A 293 6.18 16.42 -13.71
N TYR A 294 4.97 16.98 -13.64
CA TYR A 294 4.06 16.70 -12.53
C TYR A 294 3.62 15.23 -12.50
N GLN A 295 3.28 14.67 -13.66
CA GLN A 295 2.90 13.25 -13.76
C GLN A 295 4.07 12.32 -13.40
N GLN A 296 5.29 12.62 -13.86
CA GLN A 296 6.49 11.88 -13.48
C GLN A 296 6.77 11.96 -11.98
N ALA A 297 6.71 13.16 -11.39
CA ALA A 297 6.90 13.35 -9.96
C ALA A 297 5.91 12.52 -9.13
N ASN A 298 4.63 12.50 -9.52
CA ASN A 298 3.61 11.67 -8.87
C ASN A 298 3.89 10.17 -9.04
N ALA A 299 4.31 9.73 -10.21
CA ALA A 299 4.66 8.33 -10.44
C ALA A 299 5.83 7.88 -9.54
N HIS A 300 6.89 8.68 -9.43
CA HIS A 300 8.01 8.44 -8.54
C HIS A 300 7.58 8.45 -7.06
N HIS A 301 6.70 9.39 -6.68
CA HIS A 301 6.15 9.45 -5.32
C HIS A 301 5.36 8.18 -4.95
N HIS A 302 4.53 7.67 -5.86
CA HIS A 302 3.81 6.41 -5.64
C HIS A 302 4.76 5.22 -5.46
N ARG A 303 5.82 5.11 -6.27
CA ARG A 303 6.83 4.05 -6.13
C ARG A 303 7.58 4.14 -4.80
N TYR A 304 8.00 5.35 -4.40
CA TYR A 304 8.57 5.60 -3.08
C TYR A 304 7.66 5.10 -1.95
N PHE A 305 6.37 5.45 -2.03
CA PHE A 305 5.39 5.09 -1.03
C PHE A 305 5.16 3.57 -0.94
N LEU A 306 5.06 2.90 -2.08
CA LEU A 306 4.93 1.45 -2.14
C LEU A 306 6.19 0.76 -1.59
N ALA A 307 7.39 1.20 -1.97
CA ALA A 307 8.65 0.62 -1.54
C ALA A 307 8.86 0.76 -0.02
N THR A 308 8.62 1.95 0.54
CA THR A 308 8.77 2.21 1.98
C THR A 308 7.76 1.45 2.82
N ARG A 309 6.50 1.39 2.40
CA ARG A 309 5.47 0.58 3.09
C ARG A 309 5.76 -0.92 3.00
N GLY A 310 6.20 -1.39 1.84
CA GLY A 310 6.65 -2.77 1.65
C GLY A 310 7.79 -3.13 2.61
N ALA A 311 8.81 -2.26 2.72
CA ALA A 311 9.89 -2.44 3.67
C ALA A 311 9.40 -2.49 5.13
N MET A 312 8.51 -1.57 5.54
CA MET A 312 7.94 -1.57 6.89
C MET A 312 7.18 -2.86 7.19
N LEU A 313 6.37 -3.37 6.25
CA LEU A 313 5.64 -4.63 6.42
C LEU A 313 6.58 -5.82 6.60
N ILE A 314 7.65 -5.90 5.80
CA ILE A 314 8.67 -6.95 5.92
C ILE A 314 9.35 -6.88 7.28
N ALA A 315 9.78 -5.70 7.71
CA ALA A 315 10.43 -5.49 9.00
C ALA A 315 9.51 -5.86 10.18
N ALA A 316 8.26 -5.39 10.16
CA ALA A 316 7.27 -5.72 11.19
C ALA A 316 7.02 -7.23 11.28
N THR A 317 6.91 -7.90 10.13
CA THR A 317 6.72 -9.36 10.07
C THR A 317 7.92 -10.10 10.70
N ASP A 318 9.15 -9.67 10.43
CA ASP A 318 10.35 -10.28 11.02
C ASP A 318 10.41 -10.10 12.55
N VAL A 319 10.06 -8.91 13.06
CA VAL A 319 9.99 -8.62 14.50
C VAL A 319 8.96 -9.52 15.19
N VAL A 320 7.74 -9.61 14.63
CA VAL A 320 6.65 -10.45 15.19
C VAL A 320 7.05 -11.93 15.19
N LEU A 321 7.62 -12.44 14.10
CA LEU A 321 8.09 -13.82 14.02
C LEU A 321 9.21 -14.11 15.02
N THR A 322 10.16 -13.19 15.17
CA THR A 322 11.28 -13.32 16.13
C THR A 322 10.76 -13.30 17.56
N PHE A 323 9.77 -12.46 17.87
CA PHE A 323 9.12 -12.41 19.17
C PHE A 323 8.38 -13.70 19.52
N ILE A 324 7.53 -14.20 18.62
CA ILE A 324 6.80 -15.47 18.81
C ILE A 324 7.78 -16.62 19.06
N ARG A 325 8.86 -16.67 18.27
CA ARG A 325 9.90 -17.70 18.44
C ARG A 325 10.67 -17.55 19.74
N GLY A 326 10.96 -16.32 20.17
CA GLY A 326 11.57 -16.04 21.47
C GLY A 326 10.72 -16.56 22.63
N MET A 327 9.41 -16.32 22.58
CA MET A 327 8.47 -16.85 23.58
C MET A 327 8.43 -18.39 23.59
N ALA A 328 8.42 -19.02 22.41
CA ALA A 328 8.45 -20.48 22.31
C ALA A 328 9.73 -21.07 22.93
N ASN A 329 10.90 -20.51 22.59
CA ASN A 329 12.18 -20.94 23.16
C ASN A 329 12.24 -20.71 24.68
N GLN A 330 11.64 -19.64 25.20
CA GLN A 330 11.56 -19.40 26.64
C GLN A 330 10.72 -20.47 27.35
N ARG A 331 9.60 -20.90 26.76
CA ARG A 331 8.76 -21.97 27.31
C ARG A 331 9.51 -23.30 27.34
N GLU A 332 10.25 -23.64 26.29
CA GLU A 332 11.09 -24.84 26.25
C GLU A 332 12.20 -24.79 27.31
N GLN A 333 12.84 -23.63 27.51
CA GLN A 333 13.85 -23.46 28.55
C GLN A 333 13.26 -23.58 29.95
N GLN A 334 12.08 -23.02 30.20
CA GLN A 334 11.39 -23.18 31.47
C GLN A 334 11.02 -24.64 31.72
N ALA A 335 10.53 -25.36 30.70
CA ALA A 335 10.26 -26.79 30.79
C ALA A 335 11.54 -27.59 31.08
N ALA A 336 12.64 -27.28 30.40
CA ALA A 336 13.94 -27.93 30.62
C ALA A 336 14.55 -27.59 32.00
N GLN A 337 14.31 -26.38 32.53
CA GLN A 337 14.71 -26.01 33.89
C GLN A 337 13.90 -26.77 34.93
N ARG A 338 12.57 -26.87 34.75
CA ARG A 338 11.69 -27.68 35.59
C ARG A 338 12.05 -29.17 35.57
N ALA A 339 12.56 -29.68 34.46
CA ALA A 339 13.06 -31.05 34.37
C ALA A 339 14.43 -31.24 35.05
N ARG A 340 15.21 -30.16 35.24
CA ARG A 340 16.57 -30.22 35.85
C ARG A 340 16.59 -30.02 37.35
N THR A 341 15.51 -29.52 37.97
CA THR A 341 15.40 -29.45 39.44
C THR A 341 15.39 -30.84 40.09
N LEU A 342 15.17 -31.90 39.30
CA LEU A 342 15.29 -33.29 39.70
C LEU A 342 16.36 -34.00 38.86
N THR A 343 17.61 -33.99 39.30
CA THR A 343 18.63 -34.85 38.68
C THR A 343 18.74 -36.16 39.45
N TRP A 344 18.36 -37.25 38.77
CA TRP A 344 18.58 -38.61 39.23
C TRP A 344 19.88 -39.13 38.62
N ARG A 345 20.83 -39.51 39.46
CA ARG A 345 22.09 -40.16 39.04
C ARG A 345 22.14 -41.57 39.61
N PRO A 346 21.79 -42.60 38.83
CA PRO A 346 22.07 -43.97 39.23
C PRO A 346 23.59 -44.19 39.21
N GLY A 347 24.11 -44.81 40.25
CA GLY A 347 25.52 -45.14 40.44
C GLY A 347 25.67 -46.50 41.13
N ILE A 348 26.91 -46.98 41.19
CA ILE A 348 27.28 -48.17 41.95
C ILE A 348 28.39 -47.75 42.88
N GLN A 349 28.18 -47.88 44.20
CA GLN A 349 29.17 -47.55 45.22
C GLN A 349 29.42 -48.80 46.05
N ALA A 350 30.66 -49.28 46.10
CA ALA A 350 31.06 -50.52 46.77
C ALA A 350 30.27 -51.77 46.33
N GLY A 351 29.94 -51.88 45.03
CA GLY A 351 29.22 -53.04 44.48
C GLY A 351 27.71 -53.05 44.73
N GLN A 352 27.15 -52.04 45.41
CA GLN A 352 25.71 -51.90 45.59
C GLN A 352 25.15 -50.80 44.67
N PRO A 353 23.94 -51.01 44.08
CA PRO A 353 23.27 -49.98 43.30
C PRO A 353 22.82 -48.85 44.23
N THR A 354 23.32 -47.64 44.00
CA THR A 354 22.97 -46.42 44.74
C THR A 354 22.38 -45.38 43.81
N ALA A 355 21.36 -44.66 44.26
CA ALA A 355 20.75 -43.57 43.50
C ALA A 355 20.90 -42.27 44.29
N VAL A 356 21.60 -41.29 43.71
CA VAL A 356 21.66 -39.95 44.30
C VAL A 356 20.59 -39.10 43.63
N ILE A 357 19.62 -38.65 44.44
CA ILE A 357 18.63 -37.65 44.04
C ILE A 357 19.12 -36.33 44.60
N SER A 358 19.52 -35.41 43.73
CA SER A 358 19.81 -34.04 44.16
C SER A 358 18.62 -33.15 43.78
N LEU A 359 17.88 -32.68 44.78
CA LEU A 359 16.97 -31.55 44.62
C LEU A 359 17.77 -30.26 44.79
N SER A 360 17.80 -29.44 43.75
CA SER A 360 18.24 -28.05 43.85
C SER A 360 17.01 -27.16 43.89
N PHE A 361 16.81 -26.45 45.00
CA PHE A 361 15.72 -25.50 45.20
C PHE A 361 16.10 -24.11 44.71
#